data_AF-B4DMT3-F1
#
_entry.id   AF-B4DMT3-F1
#
_cell.length_a   1.000
_cell.length_b   1.000
_cell.length_c   1.000
_cell.angle_alpha   90.00
_cell.angle_beta   90.00
_cell.angle_gamma   90.00
#
_symmetry.space_group_name_H-M   'P 1'
#
loop_
_entity.id
_entity.type
_entity.pdbx_description
1 polymer ?
#
loop_
_entity_poly.entity_id
_entity_poly.type
_entity_poly.pdbx_seq_one_letter_code
_entity_poly.pdbx_strand_id
1 'polypeptide(L)'
;MYLCRWHQPPPSPLPLRESSPKKEETVARCLMPSSVAGETSVLAVPSWRDHSVEPLRDPNPSDLLENLDDSVFSKRHAKLELDEKRRKRWDIQRIREQRILQRLQLRMYKKKGIQESEPEVTSFFPEPDDVESLMITPFLPVVAFGRPLPKLTPQNFELPWLDERSRCRLEIQKKQTPHRTCRK
;
A
#
# COMPACT_ATOMS: atom_id res chain seq x y z
N MET A 1 -34.52 -10.08 -27.04
CA MET A 1 -33.22 -10.75 -27.25
C MET A 1 -32.27 -9.71 -27.83
N TYR A 2 -31.54 -8.98 -26.99
CA TYR A 2 -30.61 -7.95 -27.47
C TYR A 2 -29.22 -8.59 -27.57
N LEU A 3 -28.74 -8.78 -28.81
CA LEU A 3 -27.38 -9.20 -29.11
C LEU A 3 -26.42 -8.05 -28.77
N CYS A 4 -25.58 -8.25 -27.76
CA CYS A 4 -24.42 -7.38 -27.52
C CYS A 4 -23.38 -7.65 -28.62
N ARG A 5 -23.33 -6.74 -29.60
CA ARG A 5 -22.29 -6.70 -30.64
C ARG A 5 -21.02 -6.10 -30.01
N TRP A 6 -20.02 -6.93 -29.74
CA TRP A 6 -18.71 -6.46 -29.31
C TRP A 6 -18.07 -5.65 -30.44
N HIS A 7 -17.76 -4.38 -30.17
CA HIS A 7 -16.92 -3.56 -31.04
C HIS A 7 -15.53 -4.20 -31.14
N GLN A 8 -15.01 -4.34 -32.36
CA GLN A 8 -13.62 -4.76 -32.58
C GLN A 8 -12.67 -3.76 -31.91
N PRO A 9 -11.59 -4.22 -31.25
CA PRO A 9 -10.54 -3.34 -30.79
C PRO A 9 -9.85 -2.66 -31.99
N PRO A 10 -9.46 -1.38 -31.89
CA PRO A 10 -8.74 -0.70 -32.97
C PRO A 10 -7.40 -1.38 -33.25
N PRO A 11 -6.93 -1.42 -34.51
CA PRO A 11 -5.66 -2.04 -34.86
C PRO A 11 -4.51 -1.34 -34.12
N SER A 12 -3.63 -2.15 -33.52
CA SER A 12 -2.44 -1.68 -32.82
C SER A 12 -1.52 -0.91 -33.78
N PRO A 13 -1.00 0.27 -33.39
CA PRO A 13 -0.05 0.98 -34.22
C PRO A 13 1.22 0.12 -34.39
N LEU A 14 1.59 -0.10 -35.65
CA LEU A 14 2.82 -0.78 -36.05
C LEU A 14 4.05 -0.12 -35.37
N PRO A 15 5.10 -0.88 -35.03
CA PRO A 15 6.26 -0.33 -34.34
C PRO A 15 7.03 0.56 -35.32
N LEU A 16 6.84 1.87 -35.21
CA LEU A 16 7.68 2.87 -35.84
C LEU A 16 9.08 2.76 -35.18
N ARG A 17 9.99 2.11 -35.89
CA ARG A 17 11.39 1.89 -35.52
C ARG A 17 12.14 3.22 -35.61
N GLU A 18 11.85 4.16 -34.73
CA GLU A 18 12.67 5.35 -34.56
C GLU A 18 13.90 4.98 -33.71
N SER A 19 15.07 5.01 -34.33
CA SER A 19 16.34 4.90 -33.62
C SER A 19 16.54 6.13 -32.74
N SER A 20 16.27 5.96 -31.44
CA SER A 20 16.48 6.97 -30.41
C SER A 20 17.95 7.43 -30.39
N PRO A 21 18.24 8.75 -30.27
CA PRO A 21 19.60 9.25 -30.28
C PRO A 21 20.33 8.78 -29.02
N LYS A 22 21.57 8.31 -29.21
CA LYS A 22 22.50 7.92 -28.14
C LYS A 22 22.68 9.12 -27.19
N LYS A 23 21.93 9.14 -26.08
CA LYS A 23 22.21 10.03 -24.97
C LYS A 23 23.36 9.44 -24.18
N GLU A 24 24.44 10.20 -24.13
CA GLU A 24 25.58 9.96 -23.25
C GLU A 24 25.12 9.63 -21.84
N GLU A 25 25.85 8.68 -21.26
CA GLU A 25 25.70 8.14 -19.92
C GLU A 25 25.91 9.23 -18.87
N THR A 26 24.90 10.07 -18.67
CA THR A 26 24.80 10.87 -17.45
C THR A 26 24.31 9.93 -16.38
N VAL A 27 25.25 9.31 -15.67
CA VAL A 27 25.02 8.62 -14.40
C VAL A 27 24.04 9.48 -13.61
N ALA A 28 22.84 8.95 -13.37
CA ALA A 28 21.81 9.59 -12.56
C ALA A 28 22.31 9.66 -11.11
N ARG A 29 23.20 10.62 -10.83
CA ARG A 29 23.55 11.05 -9.49
C ARG A 29 22.34 11.81 -8.99
N CYS A 30 21.47 11.13 -8.28
CA CYS A 30 20.51 11.78 -7.39
C CYS A 30 21.34 12.47 -6.30
N LEU A 31 21.82 13.69 -6.57
CA LEU A 31 22.40 14.57 -5.58
C LEU A 31 21.27 15.03 -4.67
N MET A 32 21.10 14.34 -3.55
CA MET A 32 20.37 14.90 -2.42
C MET A 32 21.28 15.95 -1.79
N PRO A 33 20.84 17.20 -1.58
CA PRO A 33 21.62 18.18 -0.84
C PRO A 33 21.72 17.70 0.62
N SER A 34 22.88 17.13 0.98
CA SER A 34 23.25 16.88 2.37
C SER A 34 23.78 18.18 2.97
N SER A 35 23.17 18.62 4.07
CA SER A 35 23.53 19.84 4.80
C SER A 35 24.78 19.70 5.68
N VAL A 36 25.70 18.81 5.33
CA VAL A 36 26.92 18.58 6.10
C VAL A 36 28.10 18.52 5.14
N ALA A 37 28.98 19.50 5.28
CA ALA A 37 30.23 19.59 4.54
C ALA A 37 31.07 18.33 4.77
N GLY A 38 31.51 17.70 3.67
CA GLY A 38 32.73 16.90 3.69
C GLY A 38 32.65 15.42 3.31
N GLU A 39 31.48 14.81 3.15
CA GLU A 39 31.41 13.42 2.67
C GLU A 39 30.16 13.22 1.79
N THR A 40 30.38 13.23 0.47
CA THR A 40 29.39 12.74 -0.49
C THR A 40 29.33 11.21 -0.35
N SER A 41 28.47 10.70 0.54
CA SER A 41 28.18 9.27 0.55
C SER A 41 27.50 8.93 -0.78
N VAL A 42 28.25 8.31 -1.68
CA VAL A 42 27.69 7.80 -2.93
C VAL A 42 26.90 6.55 -2.53
N LEU A 43 25.60 6.71 -2.29
CA LEU A 43 24.70 5.58 -2.14
C LEU A 43 24.78 4.77 -3.44
N ALA A 44 25.24 3.53 -3.33
CA ALA A 44 25.24 2.59 -4.44
C ALA A 44 23.79 2.19 -4.73
N VAL A 45 23.12 2.97 -5.57
CA VAL A 45 21.74 2.71 -5.98
C VAL A 45 21.79 1.63 -7.07
N PRO A 46 21.16 0.46 -6.87
CA PRO A 46 21.05 -0.54 -7.92
C PRO A 46 20.28 0.04 -9.12
N SER A 47 20.75 -0.24 -10.32
CA SER A 47 20.17 0.23 -11.58
C SER A 47 19.88 -0.94 -12.51
N TRP A 48 18.90 -0.78 -13.40
CA TRP A 48 18.59 -1.71 -14.48
C TRP A 48 18.83 -1.04 -15.83
N ARG A 49 18.88 -1.85 -16.89
CA ARG A 49 19.15 -1.41 -18.26
C ARG A 49 18.34 -2.23 -19.23
N ASP A 50 18.00 -1.63 -20.37
CA ASP A 50 17.29 -2.31 -21.43
C ASP A 50 18.21 -3.34 -22.08
N HIS A 51 17.78 -4.61 -22.04
CA HIS A 51 18.50 -5.72 -22.62
C HIS A 51 17.51 -6.60 -23.40
N SER A 52 17.61 -6.56 -24.74
CA SER A 52 16.80 -7.40 -25.62
C SER A 52 17.43 -8.79 -25.73
N VAL A 53 16.64 -9.82 -25.44
CA VAL A 53 17.01 -11.23 -25.63
C VAL A 53 16.09 -11.82 -26.70
N GLU A 54 16.67 -12.44 -27.71
CA GLU A 54 15.91 -13.10 -28.77
C GLU A 54 15.40 -14.48 -28.29
N PRO A 55 14.16 -14.87 -28.62
CA PRO A 55 13.65 -16.20 -28.30
C PRO A 55 14.52 -17.29 -28.94
N LEU A 56 14.84 -18.33 -28.16
CA LEU A 56 15.58 -19.48 -28.66
C LEU A 56 14.76 -20.19 -29.74
N ARG A 57 15.33 -20.33 -30.94
CA ARG A 57 14.72 -21.06 -32.07
C ARG A 57 15.07 -22.53 -31.91
N ASP A 58 14.05 -23.38 -31.91
CA ASP A 58 14.17 -24.84 -31.82
C ASP A 58 15.01 -25.33 -30.63
N PRO A 59 14.53 -25.14 -29.39
CA PRO A 59 15.24 -25.61 -28.21
C PRO A 59 15.34 -27.14 -28.21
N ASN A 60 16.57 -27.67 -28.23
CA ASN A 60 16.75 -29.08 -27.92
C ASN A 60 16.43 -29.30 -26.44
N PRO A 61 15.67 -30.35 -26.08
CA PRO A 61 15.34 -30.63 -24.68
C PRO A 61 16.59 -30.91 -23.82
N SER A 62 17.71 -31.29 -24.45
CA SER A 62 19.01 -31.48 -23.80
C SER A 62 19.70 -30.16 -23.40
N ASP A 63 19.36 -29.04 -24.05
CA ASP A 63 19.92 -27.71 -23.74
C ASP A 63 19.14 -27.02 -22.60
N LEU A 64 17.95 -27.52 -22.27
CA LEU A 64 17.10 -27.02 -21.18
C LEU A 64 17.46 -27.68 -19.85
N LEU A 65 18.45 -27.11 -19.16
CA LEU A 65 18.93 -27.62 -17.87
C LEU A 65 17.90 -27.49 -16.73
N GLU A 66 17.07 -26.45 -16.77
CA GLU A 66 16.08 -26.16 -15.72
C GLU A 66 14.68 -26.61 -16.15
N ASN A 67 14.05 -27.44 -15.31
CA ASN A 67 12.63 -27.77 -15.46
C ASN A 67 11.78 -26.61 -14.91
N LEU A 68 10.93 -26.06 -15.77
CA LEU A 68 10.06 -24.91 -15.50
C LEU A 68 8.60 -25.30 -15.20
N ASP A 69 8.32 -26.58 -14.98
CA ASP A 69 6.97 -27.04 -14.65
C ASP A 69 6.54 -26.54 -13.27
N ASP A 70 5.25 -26.22 -13.13
CA ASP A 70 4.65 -25.76 -11.88
C ASP A 70 4.90 -26.72 -10.70
N SER A 71 5.01 -28.02 -10.98
CA SER A 71 5.26 -29.03 -9.95
C SER A 71 6.63 -28.86 -9.27
N VAL A 72 7.63 -28.37 -9.99
CA VAL A 72 8.98 -28.12 -9.46
C VAL A 72 8.95 -26.91 -8.54
N PHE A 73 8.33 -25.80 -8.96
CA PHE A 73 8.16 -24.62 -8.12
C PHE A 73 7.31 -24.91 -6.88
N SER A 74 6.22 -25.67 -7.05
CA SER A 74 5.35 -26.09 -5.93
C SER A 74 6.14 -26.87 -4.89
N LYS A 75 6.95 -27.85 -5.31
CA LYS A 75 7.81 -28.63 -4.42
C LYS A 75 8.89 -27.75 -3.76
N ARG A 76 9.54 -26.87 -4.53
CA ARG A 76 10.58 -25.96 -4.05
C ARG A 76 10.04 -25.01 -2.96
N HIS A 77 8.80 -24.54 -3.11
CA HIS A 77 8.20 -23.55 -2.21
C HIS A 77 7.34 -24.13 -1.08
N ALA A 78 6.95 -25.41 -1.14
CA ALA A 78 6.04 -26.03 -0.17
C ALA A 78 6.48 -25.86 1.29
N LYS A 79 7.78 -26.02 1.58
CA LYS A 79 8.31 -25.85 2.94
C LYS A 79 8.20 -24.40 3.42
N LEU A 80 8.61 -23.44 2.58
CA LEU A 80 8.59 -22.02 2.90
C LEU A 80 7.17 -21.52 3.17
N GLU A 81 6.22 -21.95 2.34
CA GLU A 81 4.80 -21.63 2.52
C GLU A 81 4.25 -22.17 3.85
N LEU A 82 4.58 -23.43 4.19
CA LEU A 82 4.16 -24.03 5.46
C LEU A 82 4.78 -23.31 6.67
N ASP A 83 6.03 -22.90 6.58
CA ASP A 83 6.72 -22.18 7.63
C ASP A 83 6.13 -20.77 7.85
N GLU A 84 5.78 -20.06 6.78
CA GLU A 84 5.03 -18.80 6.88
C GLU A 84 3.64 -18.99 7.48
N LYS A 85 2.91 -20.02 7.03
CA LYS A 85 1.60 -20.36 7.60
C LYS A 85 1.69 -20.70 9.09
N ARG A 86 2.73 -21.41 9.52
CA ARG A 86 2.97 -21.73 10.93
C ARG A 86 3.28 -20.48 11.75
N ARG A 87 4.17 -19.61 11.27
CA ARG A 87 4.47 -18.31 11.91
C ARG A 87 3.24 -17.44 12.05
N LYS A 88 2.41 -17.32 11.00
CA LYS A 88 1.15 -16.57 11.07
C LYS A 88 0.20 -17.09 12.14
N ARG A 89 0.06 -18.42 12.29
CA ARG A 89 -0.77 -19.01 13.35
C ARG A 89 -0.22 -18.69 14.74
N TRP A 90 1.08 -18.82 14.92
CA TRP A 90 1.77 -18.49 16.17
C TRP A 90 1.58 -17.01 16.56
N ASP A 91 1.80 -16.10 15.63
CA ASP A 91 1.66 -14.66 15.88
C ASP A 91 0.22 -14.29 16.22
N ILE A 92 -0.76 -14.85 15.49
CA ILE A 92 -2.18 -14.63 15.81
C ILE A 92 -2.52 -15.13 17.21
N GLN A 93 -2.01 -16.30 17.61
CA GLN A 93 -2.23 -16.83 18.95
C GLN A 93 -1.60 -15.90 20.00
N ARG A 94 -0.34 -15.51 19.81
CA ARG A 94 0.39 -14.62 20.72
C ARG A 94 -0.30 -13.27 20.90
N ILE A 95 -0.77 -12.66 19.81
CA ILE A 95 -1.52 -11.39 19.84
C ILE A 95 -2.83 -11.54 20.62
N ARG A 96 -3.55 -12.66 20.45
CA ARG A 96 -4.79 -12.92 21.20
C ARG A 96 -4.51 -13.04 22.69
N GLU A 97 -3.50 -13.80 23.08
CA GLU A 97 -3.08 -13.97 24.47
C GLU A 97 -2.67 -12.64 25.10
N GLN A 98 -1.84 -11.85 24.41
CA GLN A 98 -1.43 -10.51 24.85
C GLN A 98 -2.63 -9.58 25.04
N ARG A 99 -3.60 -9.58 24.12
CA ARG A 99 -4.82 -8.75 24.25
C ARG A 99 -5.67 -9.18 25.44
N ILE A 100 -5.78 -10.48 25.74
CA ILE A 100 -6.51 -10.98 26.90
C ILE A 100 -5.84 -10.49 28.19
N LEU A 101 -4.52 -10.64 28.29
CA LEU A 101 -3.74 -10.17 29.45
C LEU A 101 -3.84 -8.65 29.63
N GLN A 102 -3.71 -7.88 28.55
CA GLN A 102 -3.82 -6.42 28.58
C GLN A 102 -5.22 -5.98 29.05
N ARG A 103 -6.29 -6.62 28.56
CA ARG A 103 -7.67 -6.35 29.02
C ARG A 103 -7.87 -6.70 30.49
N LEU A 104 -7.26 -7.77 30.98
CA LEU A 104 -7.29 -8.14 32.39
C LEU A 104 -6.57 -7.09 33.25
N GLN A 105 -5.38 -6.67 32.85
CA GLN A 105 -4.63 -5.60 33.51
C GLN A 105 -5.44 -4.30 33.56
N LEU A 106 -6.04 -3.86 32.45
CA LEU A 106 -6.89 -2.67 32.42
C LEU A 106 -8.08 -2.76 33.40
N ARG A 107 -8.73 -3.93 33.50
CA ARG A 107 -9.78 -4.14 34.52
C ARG A 107 -9.24 -4.07 35.94
N MET A 108 -8.04 -4.59 36.19
CA MET A 108 -7.38 -4.48 37.50
C MET A 108 -7.02 -3.04 37.83
N TYR A 109 -6.41 -2.28 36.92
CA TYR A 109 -6.11 -0.86 37.12
C TYR A 109 -7.37 -0.03 37.36
N LYS A 110 -8.44 -0.22 36.55
CA LYS A 110 -9.74 0.42 36.77
C LYS A 110 -10.39 0.04 38.10
N LYS A 111 -10.28 -1.23 38.52
CA LYS A 111 -10.83 -1.73 39.79
C LYS A 111 -10.01 -1.28 41.00
N LYS A 112 -8.70 -1.06 40.83
CA LYS A 112 -7.79 -0.62 41.90
C LYS A 112 -7.98 0.84 42.30
N GLY A 113 -8.91 1.57 41.66
CA GLY A 113 -9.49 2.79 42.23
C GLY A 113 -8.45 3.72 42.84
N ILE A 114 -7.39 4.03 42.08
CA ILE A 114 -6.81 5.35 42.26
C ILE A 114 -7.88 6.22 41.60
N GLN A 115 -8.71 6.87 42.42
CA GLN A 115 -9.23 8.16 42.01
C GLN A 115 -7.98 8.99 41.73
N GLU A 116 -7.48 8.93 40.50
CA GLU A 116 -6.89 10.13 39.94
C GLU A 116 -8.08 11.08 39.97
N SER A 117 -8.11 11.95 40.99
CA SER A 117 -8.86 13.18 40.91
C SER A 117 -8.65 13.66 39.49
N GLU A 118 -9.74 13.81 38.73
CA GLU A 118 -9.62 14.45 37.42
C GLU A 118 -8.71 15.66 37.62
N PRO A 119 -7.62 15.80 36.84
CA PRO A 119 -6.94 17.08 36.84
C PRO A 119 -8.04 18.09 36.51
N GLU A 120 -8.39 18.95 37.46
CA GLU A 120 -9.38 19.99 37.25
C GLU A 120 -8.92 20.76 36.02
N VAL A 121 -9.61 20.56 34.90
CA VAL A 121 -9.31 21.27 33.66
C VAL A 121 -9.78 22.70 33.88
N THR A 122 -8.89 23.51 34.42
CA THR A 122 -9.11 24.94 34.68
C THR A 122 -9.07 25.75 33.37
N SER A 123 -8.42 25.22 32.35
CA SER A 123 -8.24 25.87 31.04
C SER A 123 -8.09 24.85 29.91
N PHE A 124 -8.64 25.19 28.73
CA PHE A 124 -8.40 24.46 27.47
C PHE A 124 -7.17 24.98 26.71
N PHE A 125 -6.51 26.01 27.24
CA PHE A 125 -5.30 26.60 26.68
C PHE A 125 -4.06 26.16 27.48
N PRO A 126 -2.90 25.99 26.83
CA PRO A 126 -1.63 25.76 27.53
C PRO A 126 -1.33 26.89 28.53
N GLU A 127 -0.65 26.58 29.63
CA GLU A 127 -0.21 27.61 30.57
C GLU A 127 0.88 28.48 29.94
N PRO A 128 0.87 29.81 30.19
CA PRO A 128 1.86 30.72 29.62
C PRO A 128 3.29 30.42 30.10
N ASP A 129 3.44 29.77 31.25
CA ASP A 129 4.74 29.38 31.83
C ASP A 129 5.40 28.19 31.10
N ASP A 130 4.62 27.42 30.31
CA ASP A 130 5.12 26.30 29.50
C ASP A 130 5.76 26.74 28.16
N VAL A 131 5.72 28.04 27.85
CA VAL A 131 6.18 28.57 26.56
C VAL A 131 7.61 29.11 26.67
N GLU A 132 8.60 28.28 26.35
CA GLU A 132 10.02 28.66 26.36
C GLU A 132 10.39 29.61 25.19
N SER A 133 9.80 29.41 24.00
CA SER A 133 10.03 30.28 22.84
C SER A 133 8.93 30.18 21.78
N LEU A 134 8.73 31.27 21.03
CA LEU A 134 7.81 31.31 19.88
C LEU A 134 8.63 31.27 18.59
N MET A 135 8.72 30.09 17.98
CA MET A 135 9.50 29.86 16.76
C MET A 135 8.60 29.46 15.59
N ILE A 136 8.65 30.24 14.51
CA ILE A 136 8.02 29.87 13.23
C ILE A 136 9.04 29.05 12.45
N THR A 137 8.88 27.72 12.47
CA THR A 137 9.74 26.81 11.71
C THR A 137 9.09 26.49 10.37
N PRO A 138 9.68 26.91 9.23
CA PRO A 138 9.16 26.49 7.93
C PRO A 138 9.36 24.98 7.77
N PHE A 139 8.29 24.25 7.49
CA PHE A 139 8.35 22.81 7.18
C PHE A 139 8.30 22.62 5.66
N LEU A 140 8.94 21.56 5.17
CA LEU A 140 8.89 21.18 3.76
C LEU A 140 7.51 20.56 3.45
N PRO A 141 6.66 21.17 2.59
CA PRO A 141 5.34 20.63 2.30
C PRO A 141 5.40 19.49 1.28
N VAL A 142 4.36 18.67 1.25
CA VAL A 142 4.11 17.75 0.14
C VAL A 142 3.60 18.56 -1.06
N VAL A 143 4.22 18.40 -2.23
CA VAL A 143 3.94 19.21 -3.42
C VAL A 143 3.34 18.37 -4.54
N ALA A 144 2.31 18.90 -5.20
CA ALA A 144 1.77 18.39 -6.46
C ALA A 144 1.56 19.57 -7.44
N PHE A 145 1.88 19.40 -8.72
CA PHE A 145 1.79 20.47 -9.74
C PHE A 145 2.50 21.79 -9.35
N GLY A 146 3.62 21.69 -8.63
CA GLY A 146 4.39 22.86 -8.17
C GLY A 146 3.73 23.65 -7.03
N ARG A 147 2.67 23.13 -6.40
CA ARG A 147 1.97 23.77 -5.28
C ARG A 147 1.88 22.81 -4.07
N PRO A 148 1.97 23.33 -2.82
CA PRO A 148 1.69 22.54 -1.62
C PRO A 148 0.28 21.94 -1.62
N LEU A 149 0.14 20.68 -1.22
CA LEU A 149 -1.18 20.04 -1.12
C LEU A 149 -1.99 20.61 0.06
N PRO A 150 -3.26 20.99 -0.14
CA PRO A 150 -4.14 21.42 0.94
C PRO A 150 -4.55 20.23 1.83
N LYS A 151 -4.86 20.49 3.10
CA LYS A 151 -5.46 19.49 4.00
C LYS A 151 -6.93 19.31 3.63
N LEU A 152 -7.32 18.10 3.25
CA LEU A 152 -8.71 17.73 2.97
C LEU A 152 -9.30 17.00 4.18
N THR A 153 -10.50 17.37 4.59
CA THR A 153 -11.27 16.60 5.58
C THR A 153 -11.72 15.29 4.93
N PRO A 154 -11.64 14.15 5.62
CA PRO A 154 -12.14 12.87 5.09
C PRO A 154 -13.62 12.99 4.70
N GLN A 155 -13.93 12.63 3.45
CA GLN A 155 -15.29 12.62 2.91
C GLN A 155 -15.44 11.41 1.98
N ASN A 156 -16.64 10.86 1.88
CA ASN A 156 -16.95 9.88 0.85
C ASN A 156 -16.93 10.55 -0.53
N PHE A 157 -16.45 9.83 -1.54
CA PHE A 157 -16.50 10.32 -2.90
C PHE A 157 -17.95 10.38 -3.39
N GLU A 158 -18.31 11.51 -3.98
CA GLU A 158 -19.64 11.75 -4.51
C GLU A 158 -19.54 12.38 -5.90
N LEU A 159 -20.42 11.95 -6.80
CA LEU A 159 -20.53 12.55 -8.12
C LEU A 159 -21.32 13.86 -7.99
N PRO A 160 -20.75 15.01 -8.38
CA PRO A 160 -21.41 16.31 -8.21
C PRO A 160 -22.76 16.46 -8.93
N TRP A 161 -23.02 15.63 -9.95
CA TRP A 161 -24.25 15.64 -10.75
C TRP A 161 -25.25 14.57 -10.32
N LEU A 162 -24.96 13.78 -9.28
CA LEU A 162 -25.85 12.71 -8.82
C LEU A 162 -26.57 13.15 -7.54
N ASP A 163 -27.82 13.60 -7.71
CA ASP A 163 -28.67 14.06 -6.63
C ASP A 163 -29.02 12.90 -5.67
N GLU A 164 -29.33 13.25 -4.41
CA GLU A 164 -29.73 12.32 -3.34
C GLU A 164 -30.83 11.33 -3.79
N ARG A 165 -31.77 11.81 -4.61
CA ARG A 165 -32.89 11.02 -5.14
C ARG A 165 -32.45 9.91 -6.10
N SER A 166 -31.38 10.15 -6.85
CA SER A 166 -30.78 9.17 -7.77
C SER A 166 -29.97 8.10 -7.04
N ARG A 167 -29.44 8.43 -5.84
CA ARG A 167 -28.65 7.53 -4.99
C ARG A 167 -29.52 6.43 -4.36
N CYS A 168 -30.74 6.76 -3.92
CA CYS A 168 -31.66 5.79 -3.33
C CYS A 168 -32.03 4.63 -4.27
N ARG A 169 -32.04 4.85 -5.59
CA ARG A 169 -32.48 3.83 -6.56
C ARG A 169 -31.44 2.73 -6.78
N LEU A 170 -30.16 3.00 -6.50
CA LEU A 170 -29.06 2.03 -6.67
C LEU A 170 -28.91 1.10 -5.45
N GLU A 171 -29.11 1.62 -4.23
CA GLU A 171 -28.95 0.85 -2.98
C GLU A 171 -30.00 -0.28 -2.81
N ILE A 172 -31.19 -0.16 -3.41
CA ILE A 172 -32.34 -1.03 -3.11
C ILE A 172 -32.30 -2.41 -3.82
N GLN A 173 -31.32 -2.69 -4.68
CA GLN A 173 -31.26 -3.99 -5.38
C GLN A 173 -30.30 -5.02 -4.76
N LYS A 174 -30.24 -5.12 -3.43
CA LYS A 174 -29.80 -6.37 -2.79
C LYS A 174 -30.98 -7.33 -2.71
N LYS A 175 -31.23 -8.08 -3.79
CA LYS A 175 -32.12 -9.24 -3.74
C LYS A 175 -31.61 -10.21 -2.67
N GLN A 176 -32.34 -10.36 -1.57
CA GLN A 176 -32.15 -11.44 -0.61
C GLN A 176 -32.28 -12.77 -1.35
N THR A 177 -31.17 -13.50 -1.48
CA THR A 177 -31.23 -14.92 -1.81
C THR A 177 -31.84 -15.67 -0.62
N PRO A 178 -32.94 -16.42 -0.78
CA PRO A 178 -33.54 -17.14 0.33
C PRO A 178 -32.54 -18.18 0.84
N HIS A 179 -32.38 -18.22 2.16
CA HIS A 179 -31.55 -19.19 2.87
C HIS A 179 -32.01 -20.61 2.50
N ARG A 180 -31.17 -21.37 1.79
CA ARG A 180 -31.38 -22.82 1.65
C ARG A 180 -31.20 -23.44 3.03
N THR A 181 -32.27 -23.90 3.65
CA THR A 181 -32.18 -24.78 4.81
C THR A 181 -31.82 -26.19 4.33
N CYS A 182 -30.77 -26.76 4.91
CA CYS A 182 -30.43 -28.16 4.72
C CYS A 182 -31.52 -29.00 5.41
N ARG A 183 -32.23 -29.83 4.64
CA ARG A 183 -33.04 -30.91 5.24
C ARG A 183 -32.11 -32.02 5.72
N LYS A 184 -32.53 -32.63 6.82
CA LYS A 184 -31.82 -33.61 7.66
C LYS A 184 -31.15 -34.74 6.90
#